data_AF-A0A7C5TW46-F1
#
_entry.id   AF-A0A7C5TW46-F1
#
_cell.length_a   1.000
_cell.length_b   1.000
_cell.length_c   1.000
_cell.angle_alpha   90.00
_cell.angle_beta   90.00
_cell.angle_gamma   90.00
#
_symmetry.space_group_name_H-M   'P 1'
#
loop_
_entity.id
_entity.type
_entity.pdbx_description
1 polymer ?
#
loop_
_entity_poly.entity_id
_entity_poly.type
_entity_poly.pdbx_seq_one_letter_code
_entity_poly.pdbx_strand_id
1 'polypeptide(L)'
;MTEPRAIERMEPAELVELARRIAGALERVGVAMPTGPGSQPEQPAESFRTLRAVVRYLQSQGWKIGERTIYKHRDQGKIVRDEHGRYPKQAVDNYAAAHLDRLAPGEDKADEIAALQKAKLRAEKEKTEAQARHWELRNKIESGYYVKRSEVESALAARAQVLRSGYENFVHAEAEQVVKLVDGDPERTADLIAYLLEAGEEWFHQYSEDREFIAVLTGQAAAGADES
;
A
#
# COMPACT_ATOMS: atom_id res chain seq x y z
N MET A 1 10.93 -0.49 13.95
CA MET A 1 11.52 0.86 14.05
C MET A 1 12.29 1.08 12.76
N THR A 2 11.69 1.78 11.79
CA THR A 2 12.30 1.99 10.48
C THR A 2 12.99 3.34 10.52
N GLU A 3 14.32 3.35 10.36
CA GLU A 3 15.09 4.58 10.29
C GLU A 3 14.59 5.46 9.14
N PRO A 4 14.42 6.78 9.35
CA PRO A 4 14.02 7.68 8.28
C PRO A 4 15.12 7.75 7.21
N ARG A 5 14.73 7.62 5.94
CA ARG A 5 15.66 7.66 4.80
C ARG A 5 16.41 9.00 4.81
N ALA A 6 17.73 8.94 4.61
CA ALA A 6 18.71 10.03 4.75
C ALA A 6 18.41 11.37 4.05
N ILE A 7 17.38 11.44 3.20
CA ILE A 7 16.94 12.66 2.50
C ILE A 7 16.12 13.59 3.43
N GLU A 8 15.44 13.04 4.45
CA GLU A 8 14.58 13.82 5.35
C GLU A 8 15.34 14.63 6.43
N ARG A 9 16.67 14.48 6.53
CA ARG A 9 17.52 15.20 7.50
C ARG A 9 18.47 16.22 6.85
N MET A 10 18.38 16.44 5.54
CA MET A 10 19.27 17.38 4.85
C MET A 10 18.77 18.81 4.99
N GLU A 11 19.67 19.73 5.35
CA GLU A 11 19.36 21.15 5.42
C GLU A 11 19.04 21.69 4.01
N PRO A 12 18.20 22.74 3.86
CA PRO A 12 17.75 23.23 2.55
C PRO A 12 18.89 23.59 1.60
N ALA A 13 20.03 24.03 2.13
CA ALA A 13 21.24 24.34 1.36
C ALA A 13 21.89 23.08 0.74
N GLU A 14 21.83 21.94 1.43
CA GLU A 14 22.40 20.68 0.96
C GLU A 14 21.55 20.04 -0.13
N LEU A 15 20.22 20.23 -0.08
CA LEU A 15 19.31 19.81 -1.15
C LEU A 15 19.54 20.59 -2.45
N VAL A 16 19.83 21.89 -2.36
CA VAL A 16 20.16 22.73 -3.52
C VAL A 16 21.49 22.29 -4.15
N GLU A 17 22.47 21.94 -3.32
CA GLU A 17 23.78 21.50 -3.82
C GLU A 17 23.73 20.08 -4.39
N LEU A 18 22.90 19.18 -3.81
CA LEU A 18 22.62 17.87 -4.38
C LEU A 18 21.91 17.99 -5.75
N ALA A 19 20.95 18.91 -5.88
CA ALA A 19 20.28 19.19 -7.15
C ALA A 19 21.26 19.74 -8.22
N ARG A 20 22.20 20.62 -7.85
CA ARG A 20 23.27 21.06 -8.76
C ARG A 20 24.21 19.93 -9.17
N ARG A 21 24.57 19.04 -8.25
CA ARG A 21 25.44 17.88 -8.55
C ARG A 21 24.75 16.89 -9.47
N ILE A 22 23.44 16.67 -9.30
CA ILE A 22 22.63 15.84 -10.21
C ILE A 22 22.52 16.49 -11.59
N ALA A 23 22.29 17.81 -11.66
CA ALA A 23 22.24 18.56 -12.91
C ALA A 23 23.59 18.49 -13.67
N GLY A 24 24.71 18.66 -12.98
CA GLY A 24 26.05 18.57 -13.57
C GLY A 24 26.53 17.13 -13.86
N ALA A 25 25.89 16.11 -13.28
CA ALA A 25 26.12 14.71 -13.62
C ALA A 25 25.31 14.28 -14.85
N LEU A 26 24.11 14.84 -15.02
CA LEU A 26 23.26 14.63 -16.19
C LEU A 26 23.81 15.28 -17.46
N GLU A 27 24.59 16.36 -17.36
CA GLU A 27 25.31 16.94 -18.52
C GLU A 27 26.50 16.08 -19.00
N ARG A 28 27.07 15.23 -18.14
CA ARG A 28 28.23 14.37 -18.49
C ARG A 28 27.83 13.02 -19.05
N VAL A 29 26.64 12.55 -18.74
CA VAL A 29 26.06 11.34 -19.35
C VAL A 29 25.32 11.81 -20.58
N GLY A 30 26.02 11.90 -21.71
CA GLY A 30 25.50 12.37 -23.00
C GLY A 30 24.29 11.58 -23.51
N VAL A 31 23.13 11.81 -22.92
CA VAL A 31 21.83 11.39 -23.43
C VAL A 31 21.43 12.43 -24.46
N ALA A 32 21.70 12.08 -25.71
CA ALA A 32 21.23 12.80 -26.88
C ALA A 32 19.70 12.93 -26.79
N MET A 33 19.25 14.15 -26.49
CA MET A 33 17.90 14.60 -26.80
C MET A 33 17.68 14.43 -28.32
N PRO A 34 16.53 13.90 -28.78
CA PRO A 34 16.24 13.94 -30.21
C PRO A 34 16.16 15.40 -30.66
N THR A 35 17.15 15.80 -31.45
CA THR A 35 17.22 17.04 -32.18
C THR A 35 16.12 17.06 -33.24
N GLY A 36 14.92 17.48 -32.84
CA GLY A 36 13.97 18.10 -33.77
C GLY A 36 14.52 19.46 -34.18
N PRO A 37 14.39 19.88 -35.45
CA PRO A 37 15.17 20.97 -36.00
C PRO A 37 14.85 22.28 -35.28
N GLY A 38 15.92 23.05 -35.05
CA GLY A 38 15.88 24.29 -34.29
C GLY A 38 14.75 25.21 -34.72
N SER A 39 14.09 25.79 -33.73
CA SER A 39 13.32 27.02 -33.90
C SER A 39 13.91 28.01 -32.92
N GLN A 40 14.69 28.93 -33.46
CA GLN A 40 15.18 30.12 -32.78
C GLN A 40 14.02 30.87 -32.10
N PRO A 41 14.29 31.78 -31.14
CA PRO A 41 13.34 32.84 -30.84
C PRO A 41 13.23 33.74 -32.08
N GLU A 42 12.39 33.35 -33.04
CA GLU A 42 12.07 34.16 -34.20
C GLU A 42 11.25 35.37 -33.74
N GLN A 43 11.85 36.54 -33.89
CA GLN A 43 11.11 37.79 -34.09
C GLN A 43 10.05 37.60 -35.18
N PRO A 44 8.94 38.37 -35.16
CA PRO A 44 7.64 37.93 -35.65
C PRO A 44 7.71 37.51 -37.12
N ALA A 45 7.68 36.21 -37.37
CA ALA A 45 7.27 35.73 -38.68
C ALA A 45 5.87 36.29 -38.92
N GLU A 46 5.70 37.11 -39.96
CA GLU A 46 4.40 37.68 -40.35
C GLU A 46 3.34 36.60 -40.63
N SER A 47 3.75 35.33 -40.73
CA SER A 47 2.87 34.16 -40.85
C SER A 47 3.39 32.89 -40.17
N PHE A 48 2.49 32.12 -39.58
CA PHE A 48 2.74 30.83 -38.95
C PHE A 48 2.51 29.67 -39.93
N ARG A 49 3.43 28.69 -39.98
CA ARG A 49 3.33 27.52 -40.87
C ARG A 49 2.42 26.41 -40.35
N THR A 50 2.23 26.32 -39.02
CA THR A 50 1.54 25.20 -38.39
C THR A 50 0.56 25.69 -37.32
N LEU A 51 -0.60 25.04 -37.21
CA LEU A 51 -1.59 25.35 -36.17
C LEU A 51 -1.03 25.22 -34.74
N ARG A 52 -0.09 24.29 -34.50
CA ARG A 52 0.61 24.16 -33.22
C ARG A 52 1.47 25.38 -32.88
N ALA A 53 2.03 26.06 -33.89
CA ALA A 53 2.75 27.31 -33.68
C ALA A 53 1.77 28.44 -33.30
N VAL A 54 0.60 28.46 -33.94
CA VAL A 54 -0.48 29.40 -33.62
C VAL A 54 -1.00 29.19 -32.18
N VAL A 55 -1.22 27.95 -31.74
CA VAL A 55 -1.65 27.64 -30.36
C VAL A 55 -0.62 28.14 -29.34
N ARG A 56 0.67 27.86 -29.56
CA ARG A 56 1.74 28.33 -28.66
C ARG A 56 1.82 29.86 -28.60
N TYR A 57 1.64 30.52 -29.74
CA TYR A 57 1.59 31.98 -29.80
C TYR A 57 0.38 32.55 -29.06
N LEU A 58 -0.82 32.01 -29.28
CA LEU A 58 -2.03 32.47 -28.62
C LEU A 58 -2.01 32.22 -27.10
N GLN A 59 -1.44 31.09 -26.66
CA GLN A 59 -1.24 30.78 -25.25
C GLN A 59 -0.24 31.75 -24.59
N SER A 60 0.87 32.11 -25.26
CA SER A 60 1.83 33.08 -24.72
C SER A 60 1.28 34.50 -24.66
N GLN A 61 0.27 34.82 -25.47
CA GLN A 61 -0.48 36.09 -25.42
C GLN A 61 -1.65 36.06 -24.41
N GLY A 62 -1.84 34.96 -23.66
CA GLY A 62 -2.86 34.86 -22.62
C GLY A 62 -4.27 34.56 -23.13
N TRP A 63 -4.42 33.97 -24.32
CA TRP A 63 -5.73 33.52 -24.84
C TRP A 63 -6.02 32.07 -24.43
N LYS A 64 -7.27 31.78 -24.05
CA LYS A 64 -7.73 30.45 -23.64
C LYS A 64 -7.97 29.56 -24.86
N ILE A 65 -6.94 28.84 -25.31
CA ILE A 65 -7.05 27.91 -26.46
C ILE A 65 -6.29 26.59 -26.24
N GLY A 66 -6.94 25.48 -26.57
CA GLY A 66 -6.35 24.13 -26.61
C GLY A 66 -6.17 23.62 -28.04
N GLU A 67 -5.27 22.64 -28.23
CA GLU A 67 -4.98 22.06 -29.55
C GLU A 67 -6.26 21.53 -30.24
N ARG A 68 -7.14 20.81 -29.52
CA ARG A 68 -8.40 20.30 -30.08
C ARG A 68 -9.35 21.42 -30.57
N THR A 69 -9.38 22.54 -29.86
CA THR A 69 -10.24 23.69 -30.20
C THR A 69 -9.78 24.37 -31.48
N ILE A 70 -8.46 24.52 -31.68
CA ILE A 70 -7.95 25.15 -32.90
C ILE A 70 -8.18 24.30 -34.15
N TYR A 71 -8.04 22.97 -34.03
CA TYR A 71 -8.32 22.06 -35.14
C TYR A 71 -9.80 22.09 -35.52
N LYS A 72 -10.71 22.10 -34.53
CA LYS A 72 -12.14 22.27 -34.75
C LYS A 72 -12.48 23.61 -35.41
N HIS A 73 -11.85 24.71 -34.99
CA HIS A 73 -12.08 26.04 -35.56
C HIS A 73 -11.50 26.20 -36.97
N ARG A 74 -10.41 25.49 -37.29
CA ARG A 74 -9.94 25.32 -38.67
C ARG A 74 -11.01 24.62 -39.52
N ASP A 75 -11.55 23.50 -39.04
CA ASP A 75 -12.54 22.72 -39.80
C ASP A 75 -13.86 23.50 -39.99
N GLN A 76 -14.15 24.44 -39.09
CA GLN A 76 -15.26 25.39 -39.19
C GLN A 76 -14.95 26.63 -40.05
N GLY A 77 -13.75 26.73 -40.63
CA GLY A 77 -13.35 27.86 -41.48
C GLY A 77 -13.12 29.18 -40.74
N LYS A 78 -13.06 29.17 -39.41
CA LYS A 78 -12.92 30.40 -38.59
C LYS A 78 -11.52 31.01 -38.61
N ILE A 79 -10.53 30.25 -39.06
CA ILE A 79 -9.14 30.70 -39.19
C ILE A 79 -8.79 30.68 -40.67
N VAL A 80 -8.52 31.87 -41.20
CA VAL A 80 -8.21 32.07 -42.62
C VAL A 80 -6.75 31.69 -42.89
N ARG A 81 -6.53 30.95 -43.98
CA ARG A 81 -5.20 30.66 -44.54
C ARG A 81 -4.92 31.63 -45.69
N ASP A 82 -3.67 32.01 -45.80
CA ASP A 82 -3.14 32.76 -46.93
C ASP A 82 -2.95 31.85 -48.17
N GLU A 83 -2.76 32.45 -49.35
CA GLU A 83 -2.60 31.78 -50.65
C GLU A 83 -1.47 30.75 -50.66
N HIS A 84 -0.49 30.90 -49.77
CA HIS A 84 0.63 29.98 -49.56
C HIS A 84 0.40 28.92 -48.46
N GLY A 85 -0.83 28.77 -47.96
CA GLY A 85 -1.19 27.80 -46.92
C GLY A 85 -0.65 28.13 -45.52
N ARG A 86 -0.23 29.37 -45.29
CA ARG A 86 0.28 29.88 -43.99
C ARG A 86 -0.82 30.66 -43.26
N TYR A 87 -0.64 30.89 -41.96
CA TYR A 87 -1.57 31.67 -41.13
C TYR A 87 -0.96 33.03 -40.83
N PRO A 88 -1.38 34.11 -41.50
CA PRO A 88 -0.82 35.42 -41.25
C PRO A 88 -1.17 35.89 -39.84
N LYS A 89 -0.22 36.57 -39.18
CA LYS A 89 -0.35 37.01 -37.79
C LYS A 89 -1.60 37.86 -37.58
N GLN A 90 -1.90 38.74 -38.52
CA GLN A 90 -3.08 39.60 -38.48
C GLN A 90 -4.40 38.80 -38.49
N ALA A 91 -4.48 37.72 -39.29
CA ALA A 91 -5.67 36.87 -39.29
C ALA A 91 -5.80 36.05 -38.00
N VAL A 92 -4.67 35.65 -37.42
CA VAL A 92 -4.62 34.95 -36.12
C VAL A 92 -5.04 35.87 -34.98
N ASP A 93 -4.57 37.12 -34.96
CA ASP A 93 -4.91 38.12 -33.94
C ASP A 93 -6.38 38.52 -34.04
N ASN A 94 -6.90 38.71 -35.26
CA ASN A 94 -8.33 38.98 -35.49
C ASN A 94 -9.22 37.81 -35.05
N TYR A 95 -8.80 36.57 -35.35
CA TYR A 95 -9.49 35.37 -34.88
C TYR A 95 -9.49 35.28 -33.35
N ALA A 96 -8.35 35.57 -32.70
CA ALA A 96 -8.25 35.55 -31.25
C ALA A 96 -9.18 36.57 -30.60
N ALA A 97 -9.21 37.80 -31.12
CA ALA A 97 -10.09 38.84 -30.63
C ALA A 97 -11.59 38.55 -30.84
N ALA A 98 -11.96 37.85 -31.93
CA ALA A 98 -13.35 37.57 -32.27
C ALA A 98 -13.91 36.29 -31.62
N HIS A 99 -13.05 35.32 -31.28
CA HIS A 99 -13.50 33.96 -30.95
C HIS A 99 -12.85 33.32 -29.71
N LEU A 100 -11.92 34.00 -29.03
CA LEU A 100 -11.29 33.48 -27.82
C LEU A 100 -11.50 34.41 -26.64
N ASP A 101 -11.72 33.80 -25.47
CA ASP A 101 -11.71 34.52 -24.20
C ASP A 101 -10.26 34.67 -23.70
N ARG A 102 -9.97 35.80 -23.07
CA ARG A 102 -8.69 35.99 -22.37
C ARG A 102 -8.69 35.13 -21.11
N LEU A 103 -7.57 34.46 -20.86
CA LEU A 103 -7.32 33.79 -19.60
C LEU A 103 -7.30 34.86 -18.50
N ALA A 104 -8.23 34.78 -17.55
CA ALA A 104 -8.24 35.73 -16.44
C ALA A 104 -6.97 35.56 -15.61
N PRO A 105 -6.24 36.64 -15.28
CA PRO A 105 -5.02 36.53 -14.51
C PRO A 105 -5.33 35.96 -13.13
N GLY A 106 -5.00 34.68 -12.91
CA GLY A 106 -5.17 33.98 -11.63
C GLY A 106 -6.08 32.74 -11.64
N GLU A 107 -6.86 32.49 -12.71
CA GLU A 107 -7.78 31.35 -12.81
C GLU A 107 -7.02 30.00 -12.73
N ASP A 108 -5.94 29.85 -13.50
CA ASP A 108 -5.10 28.63 -13.48
C ASP A 108 -4.49 28.35 -12.11
N LYS A 109 -4.06 29.40 -11.39
CA LYS A 109 -3.49 29.27 -10.05
C LYS A 109 -4.56 28.91 -9.01
N ALA A 110 -5.77 29.45 -9.15
CA ALA A 110 -6.87 29.13 -8.25
C ALA A 110 -7.29 27.67 -8.38
N ASP A 111 -7.38 27.17 -9.62
CA ASP A 111 -7.70 25.76 -9.90
C ASP A 111 -6.60 24.81 -9.39
N GLU A 112 -5.33 25.17 -9.56
CA GLU A 112 -4.20 24.40 -9.04
C GLU A 112 -4.20 24.36 -7.50
N ILE A 113 -4.43 25.50 -6.83
CA ILE A 113 -4.55 25.58 -5.37
C ILE A 113 -5.73 24.74 -4.87
N ALA A 114 -6.88 24.82 -5.54
CA ALA A 114 -8.06 24.03 -5.18
C ALA A 114 -7.80 22.51 -5.35
N ALA A 115 -7.11 22.12 -6.41
CA ALA A 115 -6.71 20.72 -6.64
C ALA A 115 -5.75 20.22 -5.53
N LEU A 116 -4.76 21.03 -5.17
CA LEU A 116 -3.81 20.71 -4.09
C LEU A 116 -4.50 20.61 -2.73
N GLN A 117 -5.40 21.54 -2.39
CA GLN A 117 -6.18 21.49 -1.15
C GLN A 117 -7.06 20.24 -1.09
N LYS A 118 -7.73 19.90 -2.20
CA LYS A 118 -8.55 18.69 -2.29
C LYS A 118 -7.72 17.42 -2.13
N ALA A 119 -6.53 17.37 -2.72
CA ALA A 119 -5.60 16.26 -2.55
C ALA A 119 -5.13 16.13 -1.10
N LYS A 120 -4.79 17.25 -0.45
CA LYS A 120 -4.39 17.28 0.96
C LYS A 120 -5.50 16.78 1.88
N LEU A 121 -6.73 17.27 1.71
CA LEU A 121 -7.88 16.84 2.51
C LEU A 121 -8.17 15.33 2.36
N ARG A 122 -7.99 14.79 1.15
CA ARG A 122 -8.13 13.34 0.92
C ARG A 122 -7.04 12.54 1.65
N ALA A 123 -5.78 12.96 1.53
CA ALA A 123 -4.67 12.30 2.21
C ALA A 123 -4.82 12.36 3.75
N GLU A 124 -5.26 13.50 4.28
CA GLU A 124 -5.55 13.67 5.71
C GLU A 124 -6.69 12.74 6.15
N LYS A 125 -7.78 12.68 5.38
CA LYS A 125 -8.90 11.76 5.65
C LYS A 125 -8.44 10.30 5.66
N GLU A 126 -7.70 9.86 4.65
CA GLU A 126 -7.18 8.48 4.56
C GLU A 126 -6.28 8.13 5.75
N LYS A 127 -5.41 9.06 6.17
CA LYS A 127 -4.57 8.90 7.35
C LYS A 127 -5.39 8.78 8.63
N THR A 128 -6.39 9.65 8.81
CA THR A 128 -7.27 9.61 9.98
C THR A 128 -8.07 8.32 10.04
N GLU A 129 -8.62 7.86 8.92
CA GLU A 129 -9.34 6.59 8.84
C GLU A 129 -8.44 5.37 9.13
N ALA A 130 -7.21 5.36 8.59
CA ALA A 130 -6.24 4.31 8.88
C ALA A 130 -5.86 4.29 10.38
N GLN A 131 -5.69 5.46 10.98
CA GLN A 131 -5.40 5.59 12.40
C GLN A 131 -6.60 5.15 13.26
N ALA A 132 -7.83 5.49 12.88
CA ALA A 132 -9.04 5.01 13.55
C ALA A 132 -9.13 3.48 13.52
N ARG A 133 -8.93 2.85 12.36
CA ARG A 133 -8.90 1.38 12.23
C ARG A 133 -7.81 0.74 13.10
N HIS A 134 -6.63 1.36 13.16
CA HIS A 134 -5.55 0.87 14.01
C HIS A 134 -5.91 0.93 15.50
N TRP A 135 -6.50 2.05 15.95
CA TRP A 135 -6.97 2.19 17.34
C TRP A 135 -8.12 1.25 17.67
N GLU A 136 -9.06 1.04 16.76
CA GLU A 136 -10.13 0.06 16.94
C GLU A 136 -9.58 -1.36 17.12
N LEU A 137 -8.61 -1.77 16.28
CA LEU A 137 -7.97 -3.08 16.42
C LEU A 137 -7.20 -3.18 17.75
N ARG A 138 -6.43 -2.15 18.10
CA ARG A 138 -5.71 -2.11 19.37
C ARG A 138 -6.67 -2.19 20.56
N ASN A 139 -7.74 -1.42 20.57
CA ASN A 139 -8.76 -1.48 21.62
C ASN A 139 -9.36 -2.87 21.76
N LYS A 140 -9.64 -3.57 20.65
CA LYS A 140 -10.14 -4.95 20.69
C LYS A 140 -9.11 -5.94 21.24
N ILE A 141 -7.82 -5.75 20.93
CA ILE A 141 -6.74 -6.56 21.51
C ILE A 141 -6.65 -6.30 23.02
N GLU A 142 -6.63 -5.03 23.43
CA GLU A 142 -6.51 -4.63 24.85
C GLU A 142 -7.73 -5.01 25.70
N SER A 143 -8.93 -5.03 25.11
CA SER A 143 -10.15 -5.51 25.77
C SER A 143 -10.29 -7.04 25.80
N GLY A 144 -9.29 -7.78 25.32
CA GLY A 144 -9.22 -9.23 25.44
C GLY A 144 -10.04 -10.00 24.39
N TYR A 145 -10.57 -9.35 23.35
CA TYR A 145 -11.26 -10.04 22.26
C TYR A 145 -10.32 -10.82 21.35
N TYR A 146 -9.02 -10.52 21.37
CA TYR A 146 -8.01 -11.20 20.57
C TYR A 146 -6.89 -11.75 21.46
N VAL A 147 -6.48 -12.99 21.16
CA VAL A 147 -5.30 -13.64 21.74
C VAL A 147 -4.30 -13.89 20.63
N LYS A 148 -3.00 -13.84 20.92
CA LYS A 148 -1.99 -14.16 19.91
C LYS A 148 -2.12 -15.63 19.53
N ARG A 149 -2.08 -15.91 18.23
CA ARG A 149 -2.11 -17.28 17.70
C ARG A 149 -1.06 -18.19 18.36
N SER A 150 0.16 -17.71 18.55
CA SER A 150 1.25 -18.46 19.18
C SER A 150 0.95 -18.84 20.63
N GLU A 151 0.26 -17.98 21.38
CA GLU A 151 -0.14 -18.25 22.76
C GLU A 151 -1.23 -19.34 22.80
N VAL A 152 -2.19 -19.29 21.88
CA VAL A 152 -3.21 -20.34 21.72
C VAL A 152 -2.58 -21.68 21.35
N GLU A 153 -1.69 -21.70 20.35
CA GLU A 153 -1.00 -22.92 19.91
C GLU A 153 -0.14 -23.51 21.04
N SER A 154 0.55 -22.67 21.82
CA SER A 154 1.32 -23.11 22.98
C SER A 154 0.42 -23.69 24.08
N ALA A 155 -0.71 -23.05 24.38
CA ALA A 155 -1.67 -23.54 25.36
C ALA A 155 -2.28 -24.89 24.93
N LEU A 156 -2.60 -25.05 23.64
CA LEU A 156 -3.08 -26.33 23.09
C LEU A 156 -2.01 -27.43 23.16
N ALA A 157 -0.76 -27.11 22.87
CA ALA A 157 0.35 -28.06 22.99
C ALA A 157 0.57 -28.50 24.44
N ALA A 158 0.49 -27.57 25.40
CA ALA A 158 0.57 -27.88 26.83
C ALA A 158 -0.58 -28.78 27.27
N ARG A 159 -1.82 -28.50 26.84
CA ARG A 159 -2.99 -29.34 27.10
C ARG A 159 -2.84 -30.75 26.51
N ALA A 160 -2.32 -30.86 25.29
CA ALA A 160 -2.06 -32.15 24.66
C ALA A 160 -1.01 -32.97 25.43
N GLN A 161 0.03 -32.33 25.98
CA GLN A 161 1.02 -33.00 26.83
C GLN A 161 0.38 -33.53 28.12
N VAL A 162 -0.41 -32.71 28.82
CA VAL A 162 -1.10 -33.14 30.04
C VAL A 162 -2.08 -34.28 29.74
N LEU A 163 -2.84 -34.19 28.64
CA LEU A 163 -3.74 -35.25 28.21
C LEU A 163 -2.97 -36.55 27.95
N ARG A 164 -1.85 -36.48 27.22
CA ARG A 164 -1.02 -37.64 26.92
C ARG A 164 -0.49 -38.31 28.19
N SER A 165 0.13 -37.53 29.08
CA SER A 165 0.66 -38.06 30.34
C SER A 165 -0.43 -38.60 31.26
N GLY A 166 -1.59 -37.94 31.29
CA GLY A 166 -2.76 -38.43 32.02
C GLY A 166 -3.25 -39.77 31.50
N TYR A 167 -3.34 -39.92 30.18
CA TYR A 167 -3.75 -41.17 29.55
C TYR A 167 -2.75 -42.31 29.80
N GLU A 168 -1.45 -42.05 29.67
CA GLU A 168 -0.40 -43.04 29.98
C GLU A 168 -0.50 -43.50 31.45
N ASN A 169 -0.72 -42.58 32.38
CA ASN A 169 -0.91 -42.90 33.80
C ASN A 169 -2.20 -43.70 34.05
N PHE A 170 -3.31 -43.34 33.39
CA PHE A 170 -4.55 -44.10 33.45
C PHE A 170 -4.34 -45.55 33.02
N VAL A 171 -3.70 -45.78 31.87
CA VAL A 171 -3.41 -47.14 31.39
C VAL A 171 -2.58 -47.93 32.40
N HIS A 172 -1.56 -47.30 33.01
CA HIS A 172 -0.74 -47.94 34.03
C HIS A 172 -1.50 -48.24 35.33
N ALA A 173 -2.37 -47.33 35.77
CA ALA A 173 -3.15 -47.49 37.00
C ALA A 173 -4.20 -48.61 36.86
N GLU A 174 -4.86 -48.68 35.71
CA GLU A 174 -5.96 -49.62 35.48
C GLU A 174 -5.50 -51.02 35.05
N ALA A 175 -4.26 -51.17 34.57
CA ALA A 175 -3.75 -52.41 33.99
C ALA A 175 -3.91 -53.64 34.91
N GLU A 176 -3.58 -53.51 36.20
CA GLU A 176 -3.69 -54.62 37.15
C GLU A 176 -5.15 -55.01 37.39
N GLN A 177 -6.04 -54.03 37.50
CA GLN A 177 -7.45 -54.26 37.75
C GLN A 177 -8.14 -54.88 36.52
N VAL A 178 -7.75 -54.45 35.32
CA VAL A 178 -8.18 -55.07 34.05
C VAL A 178 -7.76 -56.54 33.98
N VAL A 179 -6.52 -56.86 34.33
CA VAL A 179 -6.05 -58.27 34.33
C VAL A 179 -6.85 -59.11 35.32
N LYS A 180 -7.09 -58.62 36.54
CA LYS A 180 -7.93 -59.31 37.55
C LYS A 180 -9.39 -59.46 37.11
N LEU A 181 -9.92 -58.46 36.40
CA LEU A 181 -11.31 -58.44 35.95
C LEU A 181 -11.56 -59.36 34.76
N VAL A 182 -10.57 -59.67 33.93
CA VAL A 182 -10.81 -60.50 32.74
C VAL A 182 -10.25 -61.90 32.94
N ASP A 183 -9.10 -62.05 33.60
CA ASP A 183 -8.38 -63.34 33.75
C ASP A 183 -8.22 -64.11 32.41
N GLY A 184 -8.24 -63.39 31.29
CA GLY A 184 -8.23 -63.97 29.94
C GLY A 184 -9.56 -64.57 29.47
N ASP A 185 -10.65 -64.44 30.22
CA ASP A 185 -11.97 -64.97 29.89
C ASP A 185 -12.77 -64.03 28.95
N PRO A 186 -13.09 -64.47 27.72
CA PRO A 186 -13.89 -63.68 26.78
C PRO A 186 -15.31 -63.37 27.26
N GLU A 187 -15.90 -64.18 28.16
CA GLU A 187 -17.27 -63.94 28.65
C GLU A 187 -17.35 -62.66 29.52
N ARG A 188 -16.22 -62.22 30.08
CA ARG A 188 -16.12 -61.00 30.92
C ARG A 188 -15.91 -59.71 30.12
N THR A 189 -15.98 -59.78 28.79
CA THR A 189 -15.78 -58.62 27.91
C THR A 189 -16.76 -57.47 28.20
N ALA A 190 -18.03 -57.79 28.49
CA ALA A 190 -19.03 -56.78 28.80
C ALA A 190 -18.70 -56.04 30.11
N ASP A 191 -18.27 -56.78 31.14
CA ASP A 191 -17.85 -56.23 32.43
C ASP A 191 -16.59 -55.37 32.29
N LEU A 192 -15.63 -55.79 31.47
CA LEU A 192 -14.44 -55.01 31.15
C LEU A 192 -14.79 -53.67 30.50
N ILE A 193 -15.68 -53.68 29.51
CA ILE A 193 -16.10 -52.45 28.82
C ILE A 193 -16.77 -51.51 29.81
N ALA A 194 -17.70 -52.00 30.64
CA ALA A 194 -18.36 -51.19 31.66
C ALA A 194 -17.36 -50.55 32.63
N TYR A 195 -16.39 -51.34 33.11
CA TYR A 195 -15.33 -50.88 33.98
C TYR A 195 -14.45 -49.79 33.35
N LEU A 196 -13.95 -50.01 32.14
CA LEU A 196 -13.07 -49.06 31.45
C LEU A 196 -13.78 -47.74 31.12
N LEU A 197 -15.08 -47.79 30.82
CA LEU A 197 -15.88 -46.58 30.62
C LEU A 197 -16.04 -45.80 31.92
N GLU A 198 -16.36 -46.46 33.04
CA GLU A 198 -16.48 -45.81 34.35
C GLU A 198 -15.15 -45.20 34.81
N ALA A 199 -14.05 -45.95 34.72
CA ALA A 199 -12.72 -45.46 35.06
C ALA A 199 -12.25 -44.34 34.12
N GLY A 200 -12.62 -44.41 32.84
CA GLY A 200 -12.33 -43.38 31.85
C GLY A 200 -13.07 -42.06 32.13
N GLU A 201 -14.33 -42.12 32.58
CA GLU A 201 -15.10 -40.94 32.99
C GLU A 201 -14.44 -40.19 34.16
N GLU A 202 -13.93 -40.92 35.17
CA GLU A 202 -13.20 -40.30 36.30
C GLU A 202 -11.93 -39.58 35.82
N TRP A 203 -11.19 -40.18 34.90
CA TRP A 203 -10.00 -39.54 34.31
C TRP A 203 -10.36 -38.29 33.49
N PHE A 204 -11.41 -38.35 32.66
CA PHE A 204 -11.88 -37.18 31.91
C PHE A 204 -12.41 -36.08 32.82
N HIS A 205 -13.08 -36.45 33.92
CA HIS A 205 -13.52 -35.50 34.94
C HIS A 205 -12.33 -34.74 35.53
N GLN A 206 -11.27 -35.46 35.94
CA GLN A 206 -10.05 -34.85 36.47
C GLN A 206 -9.32 -33.96 35.44
N TYR A 207 -9.35 -34.32 34.16
CA TYR A 207 -8.79 -33.50 33.07
C TYR A 207 -9.64 -32.25 32.80
N SER A 208 -10.95 -32.31 33.03
CA SER A 208 -11.89 -31.21 32.79
C SER A 208 -11.87 -30.11 33.86
N GLU A 209 -11.25 -30.36 35.02
CA GLU A 209 -11.08 -29.36 36.07
C GLU A 209 -10.24 -28.17 35.58
N ASP A 210 -10.62 -26.95 35.99
CA ASP A 210 -9.88 -25.73 35.65
C ASP A 210 -8.46 -25.79 36.22
N ARG A 211 -7.49 -26.11 35.37
CA ARG A 211 -6.06 -26.04 35.67
C ARG A 211 -5.44 -24.87 34.91
N GLU A 212 -4.67 -24.05 35.62
CA GLU A 212 -3.75 -23.12 34.96
C GLU A 212 -2.61 -23.92 34.31
N PHE A 213 -2.69 -24.09 32.98
CA PHE A 213 -1.62 -24.70 32.21
C PHE A 213 -0.50 -23.69 32.02
N ILE A 214 0.47 -23.65 32.94
CA ILE A 214 1.69 -22.86 32.75
C ILE A 214 2.48 -23.49 31.60
N ALA A 215 2.48 -22.82 30.45
CA ALA A 215 3.37 -23.17 29.35
C ALA A 215 4.81 -22.91 29.78
N VAL A 216 5.49 -23.95 30.29
CA VAL A 216 6.95 -23.92 30.40
C VAL A 216 7.49 -24.01 28.98
N LEU A 217 7.75 -22.85 28.38
CA LEU A 217 8.52 -22.74 27.15
C LEU A 217 9.94 -23.24 27.45
N THR A 218 10.19 -24.54 27.27
CA THR A 218 11.55 -25.03 27.07
C THR A 218 12.02 -24.50 25.72
N GLY A 219 12.61 -23.31 25.75
CA GLY A 219 13.32 -22.71 24.62
C GLY A 219 14.56 -23.53 24.30
N GLN A 220 14.39 -24.63 23.59
CA GLN A 220 15.46 -25.29 22.85
C GLN A 220 15.14 -25.18 21.36
N ALA A 221 15.49 -24.03 20.80
CA ALA A 221 15.56 -23.83 19.36
C ALA A 221 16.91 -23.18 19.01
N ALA A 222 17.79 -24.02 18.45
CA ALA A 222 18.84 -23.71 17.49
C ALA A 222 19.91 -22.65 17.89
N ALA A 223 20.90 -23.09 18.65
CA ALA A 223 22.27 -22.56 18.56
C ALA A 223 23.15 -23.64 17.93
N GLY A 224 23.34 -23.57 16.61
CA GLY A 224 24.10 -24.57 15.86
C GLY A 224 24.05 -24.29 14.37
N ALA A 225 24.42 -23.07 13.97
CA ALA A 225 24.66 -22.71 12.57
C ALA A 225 25.56 -21.47 12.50
N ASP A 226 26.80 -21.57 12.99
CA ASP A 226 27.93 -20.85 12.42
C ASP A 226 29.24 -21.48 12.95
N GLU A 227 29.83 -22.38 12.18
CA GLU A 227 31.27 -22.67 12.14
C GLU A 227 31.51 -23.84 11.16
N SER A 228 31.83 -23.51 9.91
CA SER A 228 32.75 -24.23 9.00
C SER A 228 32.88 -23.49 7.68
#